data_AF-A0A3P1VV54-F1
#
_entry.id   AF-A0A3P1VV54-F1
#
_cell.length_a   1.000
_cell.length_b   1.000
_cell.length_c   1.000
_cell.angle_alpha   90.00
_cell.angle_beta   90.00
_cell.angle_gamma   90.00
#
_symmetry.space_group_name_H-M   'P 1'
#
loop_
_entity.id
_entity.type
_entity.pdbx_description
1 polymer ?
#
loop_
_entity_poly.entity_id
_entity_poly.type
_entity_poly.pdbx_seq_one_letter_code
_entity_poly.pdbx_strand_id
1 'polypeptide(L)'
;MKKSLIITFTFLLLLSQCGKILKLIQDAKHRKVSRQILNDLVIEMKRDYNLIVDKDNYEVKALGVIPRSVLPVYYFGIIKKGKVEYKSKYFEEYENDYYVFEGNEYDEDKWGFKFSQNLFGMLSFGLRSYVLNNLLYDKSKGNNFEEIEKIFIESGYKIKPYIFNFWVCGEIEDDIGGGGGGYLNFVKDEKCNEEIRDKITQRRVRIGIKKYMEKFKEYFSVERELETIDWEEYMKF
;
A
#
# COMPACT_ATOMS: atom_id res chain seq x y z
N MET A 1 13.20 -28.06 -51.61
CA MET A 1 13.34 -28.11 -50.13
C MET A 1 14.21 -27.00 -49.54
N LYS A 2 15.50 -26.83 -49.91
CA LYS A 2 16.38 -25.79 -49.31
C LYS A 2 15.84 -24.35 -49.33
N LYS A 3 15.26 -23.88 -50.45
CA LYS A 3 14.70 -22.51 -50.56
C LYS A 3 13.48 -22.27 -49.64
N SER A 4 12.60 -23.26 -49.49
CA SER A 4 11.44 -23.19 -48.58
C SER A 4 11.87 -23.16 -47.12
N LEU A 5 12.89 -23.94 -46.74
CA LEU A 5 13.45 -23.94 -45.38
C LEU A 5 14.07 -22.58 -45.01
N ILE A 6 14.79 -21.96 -45.95
CA ILE A 6 15.41 -20.64 -45.76
C ILE A 6 14.33 -19.56 -45.58
N ILE A 7 13.26 -19.57 -46.38
CA ILE A 7 12.17 -18.59 -46.27
C ILE A 7 11.44 -18.71 -44.92
N THR A 8 11.13 -19.93 -44.48
CA THR A 8 10.50 -20.17 -43.16
C THR A 8 11.39 -19.70 -42.02
N PHE A 9 12.70 -19.96 -42.10
CA PHE A 9 13.66 -19.53 -41.07
C PHE A 9 13.80 -18.00 -41.03
N THR A 10 13.87 -17.34 -42.18
CA THR A 10 13.91 -15.86 -42.28
C THR A 10 12.62 -15.23 -41.76
N PHE A 11 11.45 -15.82 -42.04
CA PHE A 11 10.17 -15.35 -41.53
C PHE A 11 10.06 -15.47 -40.00
N LEU A 12 10.51 -16.60 -39.43
CA LEU A 12 10.58 -16.79 -37.97
C LEU A 12 11.54 -15.79 -37.30
N LEU A 13 12.69 -15.50 -37.92
CA LEU A 13 13.62 -14.48 -37.45
C LEU A 13 12.98 -13.08 -37.45
N LEU A 14 12.28 -12.70 -38.51
CA LEU A 14 11.55 -11.42 -38.60
C LEU A 14 10.45 -11.31 -37.54
N LEU A 15 9.66 -12.38 -37.34
CA LEU A 15 8.65 -12.43 -36.28
C LEU A 15 9.27 -12.28 -34.88
N SER A 16 10.41 -12.95 -34.65
CA SER A 16 11.13 -12.84 -33.38
C SER A 16 11.67 -11.43 -33.11
N GLN A 17 12.10 -10.72 -34.15
CA GLN A 17 12.57 -9.33 -34.05
C GLN A 17 11.39 -8.36 -33.82
N CYS A 18 10.27 -8.55 -34.51
CA CYS A 18 9.03 -7.79 -34.26
C CYS A 18 8.55 -7.95 -32.81
N GLY A 19 8.54 -9.17 -32.28
CA GLY A 19 8.17 -9.42 -30.88
C GLY A 19 9.06 -8.69 -29.88
N LYS A 20 10.39 -8.67 -30.12
CA LYS A 20 11.35 -7.94 -29.28
C LYS A 20 11.13 -6.43 -29.35
N ILE A 21 10.92 -5.87 -30.55
CA ILE A 21 10.67 -4.44 -30.75
C ILE A 21 9.37 -4.03 -30.05
N LEU A 22 8.30 -4.83 -30.18
CA LEU A 22 7.02 -4.55 -29.53
C LEU A 22 7.16 -4.51 -28.00
N LYS A 23 7.91 -5.46 -27.43
CA LYS A 23 8.21 -5.49 -26.00
C LYS A 23 9.00 -4.26 -25.56
N LEU A 24 10.01 -3.84 -26.32
CA LEU A 24 10.78 -2.63 -25.99
C LEU A 24 9.92 -1.36 -26.00
N ILE A 25 9.03 -1.22 -26.98
CA ILE A 25 8.08 -0.09 -27.06
C ILE A 25 7.15 -0.11 -25.84
N GLN A 26 6.64 -1.27 -25.48
CA GLN A 26 5.77 -1.44 -24.33
C GLN A 26 6.49 -1.11 -23.02
N ASP A 27 7.71 -1.63 -22.82
CA ASP A 27 8.53 -1.35 -21.64
C ASP A 27 8.88 0.15 -21.54
N ALA A 28 9.10 0.83 -22.66
CA ALA A 28 9.31 2.27 -22.69
C ALA A 28 8.03 3.04 -22.32
N LYS A 29 6.87 2.60 -22.82
CA LYS A 29 5.57 3.17 -22.46
C LYS A 29 5.28 3.01 -20.97
N HIS A 30 5.46 1.80 -20.42
CA HIS A 30 5.28 1.55 -19.00
C HIS A 30 6.23 2.39 -18.15
N ARG A 31 7.52 2.49 -18.52
CA ARG A 31 8.47 3.37 -17.82
C ARG A 31 8.04 4.83 -17.81
N LYS A 32 7.50 5.35 -18.91
CA LYS A 32 6.97 6.72 -18.97
C LYS A 32 5.78 6.90 -18.02
N VAL A 33 4.81 5.99 -18.06
CA VAL A 33 3.61 6.03 -17.21
C VAL A 33 3.98 5.89 -15.73
N SER A 34 4.85 4.93 -15.38
CA SER A 34 5.36 4.75 -14.01
C SER A 34 5.98 6.01 -13.43
N ARG A 35 6.83 6.70 -14.21
CA ARG A 35 7.45 7.97 -13.76
C ARG A 35 6.42 9.06 -13.53
N GLN A 36 5.41 9.13 -14.39
CA GLN A 36 4.33 10.10 -14.23
C GLN A 36 3.52 9.80 -12.97
N ILE A 37 3.10 8.55 -12.75
CA ILE A 37 2.38 8.13 -11.54
C ILE A 37 3.19 8.49 -10.28
N LEU A 38 4.49 8.17 -10.24
CA LEU A 38 5.32 8.49 -9.08
C LEU A 38 5.44 10.01 -8.84
N ASN A 39 5.63 10.79 -9.90
CA ASN A 39 5.70 12.25 -9.77
C ASN A 39 4.38 12.84 -9.27
N ASP A 40 3.26 12.40 -9.84
CA ASP A 40 1.92 12.87 -9.47
C ASP A 40 1.62 12.50 -8.01
N LEU A 41 1.98 11.29 -7.58
CA LEU A 41 1.86 10.84 -6.20
C LEU A 41 2.68 11.70 -5.23
N VAL A 42 3.95 11.98 -5.54
CA VAL A 42 4.80 12.81 -4.67
C VAL A 42 4.25 14.24 -4.57
N ILE A 43 3.75 14.79 -5.67
CA ILE A 43 3.08 16.11 -5.67
C ILE A 43 1.82 16.07 -4.80
N GLU A 44 0.99 15.03 -4.92
CA GLU A 44 -0.21 14.82 -4.09
C GLU A 44 0.16 14.74 -2.60
N MET A 45 1.13 13.90 -2.23
CA MET A 45 1.60 13.73 -0.85
C MET A 45 2.06 15.06 -0.25
N LYS A 46 2.82 15.84 -1.02
CA LYS A 46 3.31 17.13 -0.56
C LYS A 46 2.19 18.17 -0.43
N ARG A 47 1.33 18.27 -1.44
CA ARG A 47 0.28 19.30 -1.52
C ARG A 47 -0.82 19.07 -0.50
N ASP A 48 -1.27 17.83 -0.36
CA ASP A 48 -2.49 17.50 0.39
C ASP A 48 -2.17 17.09 1.84
N TYR A 49 -0.95 16.62 2.12
CA TYR A 49 -0.57 16.05 3.42
C TYR A 49 0.76 16.59 3.98
N ASN A 50 1.36 17.62 3.38
CA ASN A 50 2.69 18.12 3.75
C ASN A 50 3.77 17.03 3.90
N LEU A 51 3.55 15.88 3.25
CA LEU A 51 4.40 14.70 3.37
C LEU A 51 5.47 14.76 2.28
N ILE A 52 6.73 14.87 2.71
CA ILE A 52 7.89 14.81 1.83
C ILE A 52 8.22 13.34 1.57
N VAL A 53 8.25 12.99 0.29
CA VAL A 53 8.62 11.67 -0.20
C VAL A 53 9.85 11.81 -1.08
N ASP A 54 10.94 11.16 -0.69
CA ASP A 54 12.09 11.02 -1.57
C ASP A 54 11.77 9.99 -2.67
N LYS A 55 11.41 10.49 -3.85
CA LYS A 55 11.06 9.65 -5.01
C LYS A 55 12.17 8.68 -5.41
N ASP A 56 13.43 8.96 -5.09
CA ASP A 56 14.54 8.09 -5.45
C ASP A 56 14.53 6.80 -4.62
N ASN A 57 13.85 6.79 -3.48
CA ASN A 57 13.61 5.60 -2.66
C ASN A 57 12.48 4.71 -3.18
N TYR A 58 11.74 5.11 -4.22
CA TYR A 58 10.56 4.35 -4.68
C TYR A 58 10.58 4.05 -6.18
N GLU A 59 9.92 2.95 -6.56
CA GLU A 59 9.73 2.56 -7.95
C GLU A 59 8.27 2.19 -8.21
N VAL A 60 7.72 2.67 -9.32
CA VAL A 60 6.40 2.25 -9.81
C VAL A 60 6.57 1.27 -10.96
N LYS A 61 5.86 0.15 -10.94
CA LYS A 61 5.89 -0.86 -12.00
C LYS A 61 4.49 -1.23 -12.47
N ALA A 62 4.38 -1.57 -13.75
CA ALA A 62 3.22 -2.28 -14.27
C ALA A 62 3.25 -3.71 -13.73
N LEU A 63 2.19 -4.10 -13.03
CA LEU A 63 2.10 -5.41 -12.36
C LEU A 63 1.37 -6.44 -13.20
N GLY A 64 0.48 -5.99 -14.10
CA GLY A 64 -0.23 -6.86 -15.01
C GLY A 64 -1.30 -6.14 -15.80
N VAL A 65 -2.07 -6.92 -16.55
CA VAL A 65 -3.23 -6.45 -17.31
C VAL A 65 -4.48 -6.64 -16.48
N ILE A 66 -5.34 -5.63 -16.44
CA ILE A 66 -6.67 -5.71 -15.82
C ILE A 66 -7.51 -6.73 -16.61
N PRO A 67 -7.97 -7.82 -15.96
CA PRO A 67 -8.78 -8.83 -16.62
C PRO A 67 -10.04 -8.23 -17.25
N ARG A 68 -10.52 -8.84 -18.34
CA ARG A 68 -11.79 -8.50 -19.03
C ARG A 68 -11.82 -7.13 -19.74
N SER A 69 -10.69 -6.44 -19.89
CA SER A 69 -10.61 -5.23 -20.72
C SER A 69 -10.47 -5.59 -22.21
N VAL A 70 -11.23 -4.93 -23.09
CA VAL A 70 -11.16 -5.15 -24.57
C VAL A 70 -9.80 -4.73 -25.13
N LEU A 71 -9.19 -3.72 -24.53
CA LEU A 71 -7.81 -3.31 -24.76
C LEU A 71 -6.98 -3.60 -23.51
N PRO A 72 -5.69 -3.93 -23.62
CA PRO A 72 -4.85 -4.20 -22.46
C PRO A 72 -4.67 -2.92 -21.64
N VAL A 73 -5.43 -2.80 -20.56
CA VAL A 73 -5.27 -1.79 -19.52
C VAL A 73 -4.36 -2.37 -18.46
N TYR A 74 -3.30 -1.67 -18.08
CA TYR A 74 -2.34 -2.13 -17.08
C TYR A 74 -2.68 -1.53 -15.72
N TYR A 75 -2.54 -2.33 -14.67
CA TYR A 75 -2.51 -1.80 -13.31
C TYR A 75 -1.06 -1.67 -12.83
N PHE A 76 -0.83 -0.68 -11.99
CA PHE A 76 0.49 -0.30 -11.50
C PHE A 76 0.51 -0.41 -9.99
N GLY A 77 1.69 -0.68 -9.43
CA GLY A 77 1.95 -0.60 -8.01
C GLY A 77 3.28 0.05 -7.73
N ILE A 78 3.44 0.53 -6.51
CA ILE A 78 4.65 1.16 -5.98
C ILE A 78 5.32 0.24 -4.98
N ILE A 79 6.65 0.28 -4.96
CA ILE A 79 7.49 -0.45 -4.02
C ILE A 79 8.64 0.44 -3.55
N LYS A 80 9.09 0.24 -2.32
CA LYS A 80 10.33 0.85 -1.81
C LYS A 80 11.54 0.15 -2.44
N LYS A 81 12.49 0.93 -2.96
CA LYS A 81 13.76 0.41 -3.47
C LYS A 81 14.67 -0.01 -2.31
N GLY A 82 15.50 -1.01 -2.57
CA GLY A 82 16.36 -1.60 -1.56
C GLY A 82 15.69 -2.78 -0.86
N LYS A 83 16.47 -3.51 -0.05
CA LYS A 83 15.96 -4.66 0.69
C LYS A 83 15.41 -4.17 2.02
N VAL A 84 14.10 -4.35 2.23
CA VAL A 84 13.51 -4.34 3.57
C VAL A 84 13.70 -5.75 4.10
N GLU A 85 14.37 -5.90 5.25
CA GLU A 85 14.52 -7.20 5.92
C GLU A 85 13.65 -7.19 7.17
N TYR A 86 12.83 -8.23 7.33
CA TYR A 86 12.06 -8.40 8.56
C TYR A 86 12.77 -9.36 9.52
N LYS A 87 12.69 -9.08 10.83
CA LYS A 87 13.27 -9.93 11.87
C LYS A 87 12.68 -11.34 11.87
N SER A 88 11.38 -11.43 11.62
CA SER A 88 10.68 -12.72 11.53
C SER A 88 10.59 -13.21 10.09
N LYS A 89 10.92 -14.48 9.89
CA LYS A 89 10.68 -15.20 8.63
C LYS A 89 9.20 -15.22 8.20
N TYR A 90 8.27 -15.05 9.15
CA TYR A 90 6.83 -15.04 8.86
C TYR A 90 6.39 -13.76 8.12
N PHE A 91 7.25 -12.75 8.02
CA PHE A 91 6.97 -11.49 7.31
C PHE A 91 7.77 -11.34 6.00
N GLU A 92 8.52 -12.35 5.56
CA GLU A 92 9.36 -12.30 4.34
C GLU A 92 8.56 -11.93 3.08
N GLU A 93 7.27 -12.29 3.01
CA GLU A 93 6.42 -11.94 1.87
C GLU A 93 6.23 -10.43 1.69
N TYR A 94 6.38 -9.65 2.77
CA TYR A 94 6.27 -8.20 2.75
C TYR A 94 7.54 -7.49 2.29
N GLU A 95 8.67 -8.19 2.15
CA GLU A 95 9.95 -7.59 1.72
C GLU A 95 9.92 -7.11 0.27
N ASN A 96 9.08 -7.74 -0.57
CA ASN A 96 8.95 -7.46 -2.00
C ASN A 96 7.52 -7.09 -2.41
N ASP A 97 6.69 -6.73 -1.44
CA ASP A 97 5.28 -6.44 -1.64
C ASP A 97 5.08 -5.07 -2.31
N TYR A 98 4.13 -5.02 -3.24
CA TYR A 98 3.75 -3.78 -3.93
C TYR A 98 2.49 -3.23 -3.28
N TYR A 99 2.49 -1.93 -2.97
CA TYR A 99 1.23 -1.25 -2.78
C TYR A 99 0.59 -1.01 -4.16
N VAL A 100 -0.56 -1.63 -4.38
CA VAL A 100 -1.38 -1.40 -5.59
C VAL A 100 -2.19 -0.13 -5.36
N PHE A 101 -2.16 0.78 -6.34
CA PHE A 101 -2.92 2.02 -6.26
C PHE A 101 -4.42 1.73 -6.33
N GLU A 102 -5.14 2.06 -5.26
CA GLU A 102 -6.57 1.79 -5.14
C GLU A 102 -7.45 3.06 -5.14
N GLY A 103 -6.83 4.25 -5.27
CA GLY A 103 -7.53 5.52 -5.45
C GLY A 103 -7.91 6.21 -4.15
N ASN A 104 -9.07 6.90 -4.13
CA ASN A 104 -9.54 7.63 -2.96
C ASN A 104 -10.42 6.73 -2.09
N GLU A 105 -10.21 6.76 -0.78
CA GLU A 105 -11.03 6.01 0.19
C GLU A 105 -12.32 6.75 0.49
N TYR A 106 -12.18 8.06 0.71
CA TYR A 106 -13.28 8.93 1.09
C TYR A 106 -13.39 10.06 0.06
N ASP A 107 -14.58 10.13 -0.50
CA ASP A 107 -15.03 11.13 -1.44
C ASP A 107 -15.56 12.37 -0.69
N GLU A 108 -15.05 13.54 -1.04
CA GLU A 108 -15.43 14.83 -0.42
C GLU A 108 -16.91 15.18 -0.64
N ASP A 109 -17.43 14.89 -1.83
CA ASP A 109 -18.83 15.14 -2.18
C ASP A 109 -19.77 14.19 -1.44
N LYS A 110 -19.29 13.02 -1.02
CA LYS A 110 -20.09 12.09 -0.23
C LYS A 110 -19.96 12.34 1.27
N TRP A 111 -18.75 12.57 1.75
CA TRP A 111 -18.41 12.50 3.18
C TRP A 111 -17.98 13.84 3.79
N GLY A 112 -17.78 14.89 2.99
CA GLY A 112 -17.35 16.22 3.45
C GLY A 112 -15.86 16.32 3.74
N PHE A 113 -15.08 15.29 3.40
CA PHE A 113 -13.62 15.25 3.47
C PHE A 113 -13.08 14.31 2.39
N LYS A 114 -11.90 14.62 1.86
CA LYS A 114 -11.17 13.77 0.90
C LYS A 114 -10.00 13.11 1.60
N PHE A 115 -9.90 11.79 1.50
CA PHE A 115 -8.69 11.07 1.94
C PHE A 115 -8.28 10.00 0.93
N SER A 116 -7.01 10.03 0.56
CA SER A 116 -6.41 9.17 -0.44
C SER A 116 -5.93 7.87 0.21
N GLN A 117 -6.32 6.71 -0.33
CA GLN A 117 -5.73 5.44 0.13
C GLN A 117 -4.22 5.41 -0.16
N ASN A 118 -3.79 6.16 -1.18
CA ASN A 118 -2.38 6.27 -1.51
C ASN A 118 -1.56 6.84 -0.35
N LEU A 119 -2.13 7.70 0.51
CA LEU A 119 -1.42 8.16 1.71
C LEU A 119 -1.10 6.97 2.62
N PHE A 120 -2.08 6.14 2.96
CA PHE A 120 -1.86 4.98 3.82
C PHE A 120 -0.96 3.93 3.15
N GLY A 121 -1.05 3.79 1.83
CA GLY A 121 -0.07 3.04 1.04
C GLY A 121 1.35 3.55 1.24
N MET A 122 1.58 4.86 1.13
CA MET A 122 2.89 5.47 1.35
C MET A 122 3.38 5.32 2.80
N LEU A 123 2.52 5.61 3.77
CA LEU A 123 2.85 5.47 5.21
C LEU A 123 3.19 4.02 5.57
N SER A 124 2.55 3.04 4.93
CA SER A 124 2.80 1.62 5.19
C SER A 124 4.27 1.22 4.97
N PHE A 125 5.00 1.87 4.04
CA PHE A 125 6.40 1.54 3.80
C PHE A 125 7.31 1.81 5.00
N GLY A 126 6.97 2.76 5.86
CA GLY A 126 7.71 2.99 7.11
C GLY A 126 7.02 2.38 8.32
N LEU A 127 5.69 2.54 8.44
CA LEU A 127 4.92 2.03 9.56
C LEU A 127 5.01 0.50 9.68
N ARG A 128 4.90 -0.23 8.56
CA ARG A 128 5.00 -1.70 8.56
C ARG A 128 6.36 -2.14 9.07
N SER A 129 7.44 -1.53 8.58
CA SER A 129 8.80 -1.83 9.05
C SER A 129 8.96 -1.53 10.53
N TYR A 130 8.47 -0.38 11.01
CA TYR A 130 8.52 -0.05 12.43
C TYR A 130 7.75 -1.06 13.29
N VAL A 131 6.51 -1.38 12.92
CA VAL A 131 5.66 -2.31 13.70
C VAL A 131 6.30 -3.70 13.74
N LEU A 132 6.62 -4.26 12.56
CA LEU A 132 7.04 -5.65 12.44
C LEU A 132 8.48 -5.90 12.92
N ASN A 133 9.38 -4.90 12.85
CA ASN A 133 10.76 -5.07 13.31
C ASN A 133 11.03 -4.49 14.70
N ASN A 134 10.29 -3.46 15.13
CA ASN A 134 10.60 -2.77 16.37
C ASN A 134 9.51 -3.01 17.41
N LEU A 135 8.28 -2.59 17.12
CA LEU A 135 7.20 -2.58 18.12
C LEU A 135 6.89 -3.97 18.67
N LEU A 136 6.72 -4.97 17.78
CA LEU A 136 6.40 -6.34 18.18
C LEU A 136 7.48 -6.99 19.07
N TYR A 137 8.71 -6.50 18.99
CA TYR A 137 9.86 -7.01 19.74
C TYR A 137 10.20 -6.16 20.98
N ASP A 138 9.48 -5.07 21.22
CA ASP A 138 9.75 -4.17 22.33
C ASP A 138 9.11 -4.65 23.64
N LYS A 139 9.90 -5.35 24.44
CA LYS A 139 9.51 -5.88 25.76
C LYS A 139 9.13 -4.79 26.77
N SER A 140 9.65 -3.56 26.61
CA SER A 140 9.29 -2.45 27.50
C SER A 140 7.84 -1.99 27.32
N LYS A 141 7.27 -2.26 26.14
CA LYS A 141 5.86 -1.97 25.80
C LYS A 141 4.94 -3.19 26.01
N GLY A 142 5.46 -4.23 26.66
CA GLY A 142 4.72 -5.48 26.92
C GLY A 142 4.67 -6.45 25.74
N ASN A 143 5.37 -6.15 24.63
CA ASN A 143 5.39 -7.03 23.46
C ASN A 143 6.53 -8.05 23.57
N ASN A 144 6.27 -9.30 23.20
CA ASN A 144 7.31 -10.34 23.15
C ASN A 144 7.05 -11.32 22.01
N PHE A 145 7.18 -10.82 20.79
CA PHE A 145 6.92 -11.64 19.61
C PHE A 145 7.87 -12.84 19.49
N GLU A 146 9.08 -12.78 20.08
CA GLU A 146 9.99 -13.94 20.13
C GLU A 146 9.35 -15.17 20.78
N GLU A 147 8.54 -14.98 21.84
CA GLU A 147 7.81 -16.09 22.48
C GLU A 147 6.69 -16.62 21.60
N ILE A 148 5.99 -15.73 20.89
CA ILE A 148 4.96 -16.12 19.92
C ILE A 148 5.58 -16.93 18.77
N GLU A 149 6.74 -16.50 18.27
CA GLU A 149 7.47 -17.21 17.22
C GLU A 149 7.90 -18.62 17.66
N LYS A 150 8.33 -18.80 18.91
CA LYS A 150 8.63 -20.14 19.47
C LYS A 150 7.40 -21.04 19.39
N ILE A 151 6.23 -20.55 19.77
CA ILE A 151 4.98 -21.32 19.70
C ILE A 151 4.67 -21.74 18.25
N PHE A 152 4.85 -20.85 17.27
CA PHE A 152 4.65 -21.20 15.85
C PHE A 152 5.66 -22.22 15.34
N ILE A 153 6.91 -22.15 15.80
CA ILE A 153 7.95 -23.11 15.45
C ILE A 153 7.65 -24.48 16.06
N GLU A 154 7.33 -24.53 17.36
CA GLU A 154 7.06 -25.77 18.11
C GLU A 154 5.79 -26.47 17.60
N SER A 155 4.76 -25.71 17.26
CA SER A 155 3.53 -26.27 16.68
C SER A 155 3.69 -26.75 15.23
N GLY A 156 4.80 -26.40 14.57
CA GLY A 156 5.00 -26.63 13.13
C GLY A 156 4.01 -25.85 12.25
N TYR A 157 3.30 -24.88 12.83
CA TYR A 157 2.26 -24.14 12.14
C TYR A 157 2.88 -23.13 11.16
N LYS A 158 2.38 -23.12 9.93
CA LYS A 158 2.76 -22.15 8.90
C LYS A 158 1.75 -21.03 8.91
N ILE A 159 2.01 -19.98 9.68
CA ILE A 159 1.22 -18.75 9.58
C ILE A 159 1.60 -18.00 8.30
N LYS A 160 0.61 -17.40 7.66
CA LYS A 160 0.77 -16.34 6.68
C LYS A 160 -0.03 -15.15 7.18
N PRO A 161 0.59 -14.26 7.97
CA PRO A 161 -0.11 -13.12 8.51
C PRO A 161 -0.53 -12.26 7.33
N TYR A 162 -1.82 -11.94 7.22
CA TYR A 162 -2.32 -11.07 6.15
C TYR A 162 -2.53 -9.67 6.73
N ILE A 163 -1.78 -8.68 6.26
CA ILE A 163 -1.73 -7.33 6.83
C ILE A 163 -2.14 -6.32 5.76
N PHE A 164 -3.25 -5.64 6.01
CA PHE A 164 -3.76 -4.58 5.17
C PHE A 164 -3.18 -3.22 5.54
N ASN A 165 -3.02 -2.38 4.52
CA ASN A 165 -2.50 -1.02 4.67
C ASN A 165 -3.61 0.03 4.83
N PHE A 166 -4.88 -0.32 4.59
CA PHE A 166 -6.01 0.61 4.70
C PHE A 166 -6.19 1.10 6.13
N TRP A 167 -6.74 2.30 6.23
CA TRP A 167 -7.19 2.80 7.52
C TRP A 167 -8.58 2.26 7.83
N VAL A 168 -8.75 1.81 9.08
CA VAL A 168 -10.01 1.27 9.56
C VAL A 168 -10.22 1.77 10.98
N CYS A 169 -11.45 2.16 11.31
CA CYS A 169 -11.88 2.26 12.69
C CYS A 169 -12.94 1.21 13.01
N GLY A 170 -13.08 0.88 14.29
CA GLY A 170 -14.14 -0.01 14.74
C GLY A 170 -13.89 -0.54 16.13
N GLU A 171 -14.68 -1.53 16.52
CA GLU A 171 -14.46 -2.30 17.74
C GLU A 171 -13.59 -3.51 17.44
N ILE A 172 -12.85 -3.98 18.43
CA ILE A 172 -12.22 -5.30 18.40
C ILE A 172 -13.18 -6.20 19.15
N GLU A 173 -14.07 -6.88 18.43
CA GLU A 173 -14.80 -8.02 18.98
C GLU A 173 -13.83 -9.21 19.10
N ASP A 174 -14.01 -10.05 20.12
CA ASP A 174 -13.04 -11.08 20.57
C ASP A 174 -12.68 -12.16 19.52
N ASP A 175 -13.20 -12.11 18.29
CA ASP A 175 -12.92 -13.04 17.21
C ASP A 175 -12.01 -12.43 16.11
N ILE A 176 -10.73 -12.31 16.43
CA ILE A 176 -9.68 -11.88 15.50
C ILE A 176 -9.32 -13.01 14.50
N GLY A 177 -9.91 -14.20 14.63
CA GLY A 177 -9.66 -15.36 13.76
C GLY A 177 -10.59 -15.46 12.55
N GLY A 178 -11.69 -14.71 12.52
CA GLY A 178 -12.79 -14.84 11.56
C GLY A 178 -12.58 -14.21 10.17
N GLY A 179 -11.43 -14.43 9.52
CA GLY A 179 -11.37 -14.40 8.06
C GLY A 179 -10.90 -13.14 7.32
N GLY A 180 -10.28 -12.15 7.97
CA GLY A 180 -9.97 -10.89 7.28
C GLY A 180 -8.77 -10.09 7.77
N GLY A 181 -7.60 -10.71 7.98
CA GLY A 181 -6.31 -10.01 8.15
C GLY A 181 -6.20 -9.00 9.32
N GLY A 182 -4.99 -8.52 9.58
CA GLY A 182 -4.74 -7.38 10.47
C GLY A 182 -4.68 -6.07 9.67
N TYR A 183 -5.10 -4.95 10.24
CA TYR A 183 -4.96 -3.64 9.62
C TYR A 183 -3.87 -2.84 10.34
N LEU A 184 -2.85 -2.35 9.62
CA LEU A 184 -1.78 -1.54 10.22
C LEU A 184 -2.31 -0.22 10.77
N ASN A 185 -3.25 0.40 10.05
CA ASN A 185 -3.84 1.67 10.39
C ASN A 185 -5.22 1.48 11.05
N PHE A 186 -5.28 0.61 12.07
CA PHE A 186 -6.52 0.36 12.82
C PHE A 186 -6.64 1.29 14.03
N VAL A 187 -7.84 1.85 14.25
CA VAL A 187 -8.15 2.60 15.47
C VAL A 187 -9.40 2.05 16.15
N LYS A 188 -9.25 1.68 17.43
CA LYS A 188 -10.37 1.23 18.25
C LYS A 188 -11.28 2.41 18.62
N ASP A 189 -12.51 2.41 18.12
CA ASP A 189 -13.53 3.42 18.44
C ASP A 189 -14.94 2.85 18.25
N GLU A 190 -15.68 2.69 19.35
CA GLU A 190 -17.08 2.23 19.37
C GLU A 190 -18.00 3.14 18.54
N LYS A 191 -17.63 4.41 18.41
CA LYS A 191 -18.39 5.41 17.66
C LYS A 191 -17.96 5.53 16.20
N CYS A 192 -17.11 4.62 15.72
CA CYS A 192 -16.63 4.62 14.34
C CYS A 192 -17.80 4.65 13.33
N ASN A 193 -18.82 3.82 13.58
CA ASN A 193 -19.98 3.67 12.70
C ASN A 193 -21.20 4.53 13.12
N GLU A 194 -21.11 5.29 14.21
CA GLU A 194 -22.18 6.21 14.60
C GLU A 194 -22.33 7.33 13.55
N GLU A 195 -23.54 7.52 13.03
CA GLU A 195 -23.83 8.54 12.04
C GLU A 195 -24.63 9.70 12.65
N ILE A 196 -24.19 10.92 12.39
CA ILE A 196 -24.94 12.14 12.68
C ILE A 196 -25.31 12.87 11.41
N ARG A 197 -26.43 13.60 11.44
CA ARG A 197 -26.78 14.52 10.36
C ARG A 197 -26.02 15.83 10.56
N ASP A 198 -25.10 16.13 9.67
CA ASP A 198 -24.38 17.40 9.65
C ASP A 198 -25.38 18.53 9.38
N LYS A 199 -25.45 19.52 10.30
CA LYS A 199 -26.49 20.56 10.27
C LYS A 199 -26.34 21.52 9.08
N ILE A 200 -25.11 21.68 8.57
CA ILE A 200 -24.78 22.63 7.50
C ILE A 200 -25.06 21.98 6.14
N THR A 201 -24.51 20.79 5.92
CA THR A 201 -24.61 20.08 4.64
C THR A 201 -25.85 19.19 4.54
N GLN A 202 -26.55 18.95 5.65
CA GLN A 202 -27.69 18.04 5.79
C GLN A 202 -27.38 16.56 5.48
N ARG A 203 -26.09 16.21 5.30
CA ARG A 203 -25.60 14.85 5.00
C ARG A 203 -25.41 14.02 6.27
N ARG A 204 -25.47 12.69 6.16
CA ARG A 204 -25.06 11.79 7.24
C ARG A 204 -23.54 11.65 7.23
N VAL A 205 -22.92 11.85 8.37
CA VAL A 205 -21.47 11.76 8.55
C VAL A 205 -21.19 10.78 9.68
N ARG A 206 -20.25 9.87 9.45
CA ARG A 206 -19.75 8.96 10.48
C ARG A 206 -18.83 9.72 11.43
N ILE A 207 -19.18 9.77 12.71
CA ILE A 207 -18.51 10.60 13.71
C ILE A 207 -17.06 10.18 13.88
N GLY A 208 -16.81 8.88 14.08
CA GLY A 208 -15.45 8.39 14.28
C GLY A 208 -14.57 8.66 13.06
N ILE A 209 -15.06 8.38 11.85
CA ILE A 209 -14.29 8.69 10.63
C ILE A 209 -13.95 10.18 10.56
N LYS A 210 -14.93 11.08 10.70
CA LYS A 210 -14.67 12.53 10.67
C LYS A 210 -13.62 12.94 11.71
N LYS A 211 -13.76 12.49 12.96
CA LYS A 211 -12.83 12.77 14.06
C LYS A 211 -11.40 12.37 13.70
N TYR A 212 -11.18 11.16 13.18
CA TYR A 212 -9.83 10.70 12.83
C TYR A 212 -9.28 11.38 11.58
N MET A 213 -10.12 11.73 10.61
CA MET A 213 -9.68 12.50 9.46
C MET A 213 -9.24 13.93 9.84
N GLU A 214 -9.93 14.56 10.80
CA GLU A 214 -9.50 15.83 11.38
C GLU A 214 -8.15 15.71 12.11
N LYS A 215 -7.96 14.63 12.89
CA LYS A 215 -6.67 14.31 13.53
C LYS A 215 -5.54 14.10 12.52
N PHE A 216 -5.77 13.34 11.44
CA PHE A 216 -4.76 13.17 10.39
C PHE A 216 -4.40 14.50 9.75
N LYS A 217 -5.41 15.33 9.46
CA LYS A 217 -5.19 16.67 8.92
C LYS A 217 -4.37 17.55 9.87
N GLU A 218 -4.59 17.45 11.18
CA GLU A 218 -3.79 18.11 12.20
C GLU A 218 -2.35 17.58 12.22
N TYR A 219 -2.17 16.26 12.24
CA TYR A 219 -0.86 15.61 12.24
C TYR A 219 0.00 16.03 11.04
N PHE A 220 -0.64 16.09 9.87
CA PHE A 220 -0.05 16.50 8.59
C PHE A 220 -0.16 18.01 8.32
N SER A 221 -0.54 18.83 9.31
CA SER A 221 -0.50 20.30 9.18
C SER A 221 0.94 20.85 9.22
N VAL A 222 1.86 20.05 9.76
CA VAL A 222 3.30 20.32 9.77
C VAL A 222 3.97 19.39 8.76
N GLU A 223 5.05 19.88 8.16
CA GLU A 223 5.86 19.12 7.23
C GLU A 223 6.50 17.88 7.89
N ARG A 224 6.42 16.74 7.21
CA ARG A 224 6.97 15.46 7.67
C ARG A 224 7.73 14.78 6.55
N GLU A 225 8.88 14.20 6.84
CA GLU A 225 9.63 13.37 5.89
C GLU A 225 9.27 11.90 6.10
N LEU A 226 8.78 11.22 5.06
CA LEU A 226 8.30 9.84 5.15
C LEU A 226 9.34 8.87 5.73
N GLU A 227 10.61 9.07 5.40
CA GLU A 227 11.72 8.22 5.85
C GLU A 227 12.07 8.37 7.33
N THR A 228 11.69 9.50 7.93
CA THR A 228 12.05 9.84 9.32
C THR A 228 10.83 10.20 10.17
N ILE A 229 9.63 9.77 9.75
CA ILE A 229 8.43 9.89 10.59
C ILE A 229 8.70 9.21 11.94
N ASP A 230 8.38 9.91 13.02
CA ASP A 230 8.27 9.31 14.33
C ASP A 230 6.98 8.45 14.37
N TRP A 231 7.16 7.15 14.12
CA TRP A 231 6.05 6.20 14.10
C TRP A 231 5.40 6.00 15.47
N GLU A 232 6.14 6.24 16.56
CA GLU A 232 5.58 6.18 17.91
C GLU A 232 4.67 7.38 18.19
N GLU A 233 5.03 8.56 17.70
CA GLU A 233 4.15 9.72 17.70
C GLU A 233 2.92 9.48 16.81
N TYR A 234 3.13 9.01 15.56
CA TYR A 234 2.07 8.76 14.59
C TYR A 234 0.96 7.85 15.12
N MET A 235 1.33 6.73 15.74
CA MET A 235 0.35 5.73 16.24
C MET A 235 -0.51 6.23 17.42
N LYS A 236 -0.26 7.42 17.97
CA LYS A 236 -1.11 8.01 19.02
C LYS A 236 -2.37 8.67 18.46
N PHE A 237 -2.45 8.87 17.14
CA PHE A 237 -3.56 9.57 16.47
C PHE A 237 -4.68 8.61 16.07
#